data_AF-A0A480B7M9-F1
#
_entry.id   AF-A0A480B7M9-F1
#
_cell.length_a   1.000
_cell.length_b   1.000
_cell.length_c   1.000
_cell.angle_alpha   90.00
_cell.angle_beta   90.00
_cell.angle_gamma   90.00
#
_symmetry.space_group_name_H-M   'P 1'
#
loop_
_entity.id
_entity.type
_entity.pdbx_description
1 polymer ?
#
loop_
_entity_poly.entity_id
_entity_poly.type
_entity_poly.pdbx_seq_one_letter_code
_entity_poly.pdbx_strand_id
1 'polypeptide(L)'
;MNNGKYCPHVVIKGAEQLLGVNFIDGEDVIFNRPIRANALPLYETVDYSTLQAGTEFFIMEGGNIVGEGIVKEIFQHKPYGSK
;
A
#
# COMPACT_ATOMS: atom_id res chain seq x y z
N MET A 1 0.82 -11.91 7.27
CA MET A 1 0.53 -10.46 7.42
C MET A 1 -0.80 -10.22 8.15
N ASN A 2 -1.01 -9.03 8.73
CA ASN A 2 -2.01 -8.70 9.76
C ASN A 2 -3.52 -8.76 9.36
N ASN A 3 -3.90 -9.46 8.29
CA ASN A 3 -5.28 -9.66 7.85
C ASN A 3 -6.10 -8.35 7.80
N GLY A 4 -5.54 -7.28 7.20
CA GLY A 4 -6.22 -5.99 7.07
C GLY A 4 -6.21 -5.09 8.30
N LYS A 5 -5.44 -5.39 9.36
CA LYS A 5 -5.32 -4.52 10.55
C LYS A 5 -4.28 -3.40 10.40
N TYR A 6 -3.46 -3.43 9.33
CA TYR A 6 -2.38 -2.49 9.15
C TYR A 6 -2.74 -1.44 8.08
N CYS A 7 -3.05 -0.23 8.55
CA CYS A 7 -3.56 0.87 7.71
C CYS A 7 -2.61 2.10 7.75
N PRO A 8 -1.44 2.04 7.12
CA PRO A 8 -0.52 3.17 7.09
C PRO A 8 -0.94 4.21 6.04
N HIS A 9 -0.20 5.33 6.02
CA HIS A 9 -0.20 6.22 4.86
C HIS A 9 1.01 5.91 3.99
N VAL A 10 0.86 6.04 2.68
CA VAL A 10 1.98 6.03 1.73
C VAL A 10 2.12 7.39 1.07
N VAL A 11 3.35 7.75 0.72
CA VAL A 11 3.68 8.99 0.00
C VAL A 11 4.52 8.63 -1.20
N ILE A 12 4.09 9.04 -2.39
CA ILE A 12 4.88 8.84 -3.61
C ILE A 12 6.18 9.65 -3.51
N LYS A 13 7.32 9.05 -3.88
CA LYS A 13 8.60 9.76 -3.84
C LYS A 13 8.55 10.99 -4.76
N GLY A 14 8.85 12.16 -4.21
CA GLY A 14 8.74 13.45 -4.92
C GLY A 14 7.35 14.11 -4.86
N ALA A 15 6.39 13.50 -4.17
CA ALA A 15 5.10 14.10 -3.85
C ALA A 15 4.97 14.36 -2.35
N GLU A 16 3.95 15.14 -1.97
CA GLU A 16 3.65 15.48 -0.56
C GLU A 16 2.33 14.88 -0.07
N GLN A 17 1.54 14.30 -0.97
CA GLN A 17 0.21 13.77 -0.64
C GLN A 17 0.32 12.44 0.13
N LEU A 18 -0.34 12.39 1.29
CA LEU A 18 -0.53 11.18 2.08
C LEU A 18 -1.73 10.39 1.55
N LEU A 19 -1.48 9.16 1.10
CA LEU A 19 -2.48 8.24 0.59
C LEU A 19 -2.69 7.12 1.62
N GLY A 20 -3.86 7.09 2.27
CA GLY A 20 -4.18 6.02 3.22
C GLY A 20 -4.40 4.69 2.50
N VAL A 21 -3.76 3.62 2.94
CA VAL A 21 -3.93 2.27 2.37
C VAL A 21 -4.15 1.25 3.47
N ASN A 22 -4.77 0.12 3.14
CA ASN A 22 -4.88 -1.04 4.02
C ASN A 22 -4.16 -2.24 3.40
N PHE A 23 -3.17 -2.79 4.10
CA PHE A 23 -2.51 -4.03 3.69
C PHE A 23 -3.37 -5.24 4.06
N ILE A 24 -3.98 -5.86 3.04
CA ILE A 24 -4.96 -6.93 3.20
C ILE A 24 -4.34 -8.33 3.17
N ASP A 25 -3.23 -8.50 2.46
CA ASP A 25 -2.56 -9.79 2.26
C ASP A 25 -1.08 -9.57 1.94
N GLY A 26 -0.26 -10.60 2.07
CA GLY A 26 1.14 -10.58 1.66
C GLY A 26 1.98 -11.70 2.27
N GLU A 27 3.20 -11.78 1.76
CA GLU A 27 4.19 -12.79 2.13
C GLU A 27 4.58 -12.70 3.61
N ASP A 28 5.17 -13.78 4.12
CA ASP A 28 5.75 -13.77 5.45
C ASP A 28 6.88 -12.75 5.54
N VAL A 29 6.93 -12.04 6.66
CA VAL A 29 7.93 -10.99 6.88
C VAL A 29 9.28 -11.66 7.09
N ILE A 30 10.17 -11.49 6.11
CA ILE A 30 11.57 -11.86 6.23
C ILE A 30 12.38 -10.57 6.36
N PHE A 31 13.04 -10.40 7.52
CA PHE A 31 13.85 -9.21 7.78
C PHE A 31 14.91 -9.00 6.69
N ASN A 32 15.19 -7.73 6.39
CA ASN A 32 16.18 -7.28 5.40
C ASN A 32 15.92 -7.78 3.97
N ARG A 33 14.68 -8.18 3.64
CA ARG A 33 14.28 -8.53 2.28
C ARG A 33 13.01 -7.78 1.88
N PRO A 34 12.88 -7.38 0.62
CA PRO A 34 11.60 -6.92 0.10
C PRO A 34 10.60 -8.08 0.13
N ILE A 35 9.38 -7.78 0.56
CA ILE A 35 8.24 -8.72 0.56
C ILE A 35 7.16 -8.21 -0.38
N ARG A 36 6.35 -9.12 -0.92
CA ARG A 36 5.16 -8.75 -1.67
C ARG A 36 3.96 -8.64 -0.75
N ALA A 37 3.16 -7.61 -0.96
CA ALA A 37 1.93 -7.38 -0.22
C ALA A 37 0.88 -6.72 -1.11
N ASN A 38 -0.38 -7.05 -0.82
CA ASN A 38 -1.55 -6.47 -1.47
C ASN A 38 -2.13 -5.39 -0.57
N ALA A 39 -2.43 -4.24 -1.16
CA ALA A 39 -3.03 -3.12 -0.46
C ALA A 39 -4.30 -2.63 -1.17
N LEU A 40 -5.25 -2.13 -0.39
CA LEU A 40 -6.43 -1.44 -0.89
C LEU A 40 -6.38 0.04 -0.54
N PRO A 41 -6.90 0.93 -1.41
CA PRO A 41 -7.22 2.30 -1.03
C PRO A 41 -8.12 2.33 0.21
N LEU A 42 -7.79 3.18 1.19
CA LEU A 42 -8.58 3.27 2.42
C LEU A 42 -9.81 4.19 2.26
N TYR A 43 -9.72 5.22 1.41
CA TYR A 43 -10.77 6.23 1.25
C TYR A 43 -11.23 6.35 -0.20
N GLU A 44 -12.52 6.14 -0.47
CA GLU A 44 -13.07 6.26 -1.83
C GLU A 44 -13.05 7.69 -2.38
N THR A 45 -12.93 8.69 -1.50
CA THR A 45 -12.96 10.12 -1.87
C THR A 45 -11.59 10.68 -2.25
N VAL A 46 -10.52 9.89 -2.08
CA VAL A 46 -9.14 10.31 -2.39
C VAL A 46 -8.76 9.76 -3.76
N ASP A 47 -8.05 10.57 -4.55
CA ASP A 47 -7.51 10.12 -5.84
C ASP A 47 -6.21 9.33 -5.65
N TYR A 48 -6.21 8.07 -6.08
CA TYR A 48 -5.06 7.17 -6.08
C TYR A 48 -4.51 6.90 -7.48
N SER A 49 -4.96 7.62 -8.51
CA SER A 49 -4.58 7.41 -9.92
C SER A 49 -3.07 7.54 -10.20
N THR A 50 -2.34 8.16 -9.27
CA THR A 50 -0.88 8.33 -9.28
C THR A 50 -0.12 7.07 -8.84
N LEU A 51 -0.78 6.13 -8.16
CA LEU A 51 -0.23 4.80 -7.86
C LEU A 51 -0.35 3.92 -9.11
N GLN A 52 0.71 3.87 -9.90
CA GLN A 52 0.81 3.05 -11.11
C GLN A 52 1.99 2.09 -10.99
N ALA A 53 2.03 1.06 -11.82
CA ALA A 53 3.17 0.15 -11.84
C ALA A 53 4.48 0.92 -12.07
N GLY A 54 5.46 0.70 -11.20
CA GLY A 54 6.72 1.43 -11.18
C GLY A 54 6.76 2.64 -10.24
N THR A 55 5.61 3.08 -9.69
CA THR A 55 5.58 4.17 -8.70
C THR A 55 6.28 3.73 -7.42
N GLU A 56 7.33 4.46 -7.05
CA GLU A 56 8.00 4.30 -5.76
C GLU A 56 7.32 5.15 -4.68
N PHE A 57 7.22 4.62 -3.48
CA PHE A 57 6.58 5.29 -2.35
C PHE A 57 7.30 5.02 -1.03
N PHE A 58 7.12 5.93 -0.07
CA PHE A 58 7.44 5.73 1.34
C PHE A 58 6.21 5.29 2.11
N ILE A 59 6.41 4.48 3.15
CA ILE A 59 5.39 4.12 4.16
C ILE A 59 5.62 5.04 5.35
N MET A 60 4.55 5.73 5.76
CA MET A 60 4.57 6.79 6.76
C MET A 60 3.74 6.41 7.99
N GLU A 61 4.34 6.58 9.18
CA GLU A 61 3.67 6.46 10.47
C GLU A 61 4.05 7.59 11.41
N GLY A 62 3.05 8.32 11.94
CA GLY A 62 3.29 9.42 12.86
C GLY A 62 4.25 10.49 12.31
N GLY A 63 4.28 10.67 10.99
CA GLY A 63 5.20 11.59 10.30
C GLY A 63 6.59 11.04 10.00
N ASN A 64 6.91 9.80 10.40
CA ASN A 64 8.20 9.17 10.14
C ASN A 64 8.10 8.19 8.96
N ILE A 65 9.19 8.08 8.19
CA ILE A 65 9.37 7.03 7.19
C ILE A 65 9.72 5.73 7.92
N VAL A 66 8.86 4.73 7.82
CA VAL A 66 9.05 3.40 8.44
C VAL A 66 9.34 2.31 7.41
N GLY A 67 9.20 2.62 6.12
CA GLY A 67 9.49 1.70 5.04
C GLY A 67 9.38 2.38 3.67
N GLU A 68 9.68 1.61 2.64
CA GLU A 68 9.53 2.03 1.24
C GLU A 68 9.07 0.85 0.39
N GLY A 69 8.53 1.16 -0.79
CA GLY A 69 8.04 0.15 -1.72
C GLY A 69 7.94 0.67 -3.14
N ILE A 70 7.66 -0.26 -4.05
CA ILE A 70 7.36 0.01 -5.45
C ILE A 70 6.07 -0.71 -5.80
N VAL A 71 5.16 0.01 -6.46
CA VAL A 71 3.93 -0.59 -6.99
C VAL A 71 4.33 -1.55 -8.10
N LYS A 72 4.04 -2.84 -7.92
CA LYS A 72 4.32 -3.87 -8.93
C LYS A 72 3.23 -3.93 -9.99
N GLU A 73 1.98 -3.92 -9.56
CA GLU A 73 0.82 -4.04 -10.42
C GLU A 73 -0.41 -3.42 -9.75
N ILE A 74 -1.38 -3.01 -10.57
CA ILE A 74 -2.70 -2.57 -10.13
C ILE A 74 -3.70 -3.57 -10.69
N PHE A 75 -4.53 -4.14 -9.82
CA PHE A 75 -5.55 -5.11 -10.20
C PHE A 75 -6.85 -4.82 -9.47
N GLN A 76 -7.97 -5.22 -10.07
CA GLN A 76 -9.27 -5.13 -9.41
C GLN A 76 -9.36 -6.23 -8.34
N HIS A 77 -9.35 -5.81 -7.09
CA HIS A 77 -9.67 -6.71 -5.99
C HIS A 77 -11.16 -7.09 -6.06
N LYS A 78 -11.45 -8.37 -6.28
CA LYS A 78 -12.82 -8.89 -6.16
C LYS A 78 -13.07 -9.26 -4.71
N PRO A 79 -14.10 -8.73 -4.04
CA PRO A 79 -14.48 -9.21 -2.72
C PRO A 79 -14.79 -10.70 -2.82
N TYR A 80 -14.18 -11.49 -1.94
CA TYR A 80 -14.48 -12.92 -1.82
C TYR A 80 -15.99 -13.09 -1.57
N GLY A 81 -16.72 -13.67 -2.54
CA GLY A 81 -18.18 -13.89 -2.45
C GLY A 81 -19.04 -13.15 -3.46
N SER A 82 -18.47 -12.32 -4.35
CA SER A 82 -19.22 -11.80 -5.50
C SER A 82 -19.31 -12.89 -6.57
N LYS A 83 -20.48 -13.51 -6.66
CA LYS A 83 -20.84 -14.55 -7.64
C LYS A 83 -21.17 -13.94 -9.00
#